data_AF-A0A4R3VTI9-F1
#
_entry.id   AF-A0A4R3VTI9-F1
#
_cell.length_a   1.000
_cell.length_b   1.000
_cell.length_c   1.000
_cell.angle_alpha   90.00
_cell.angle_beta   90.00
_cell.angle_gamma   90.00
#
_symmetry.space_group_name_H-M   'P 1'
#
loop_
_entity.id
_entity.type
_entity.pdbx_description
1 polymer ?
#
loop_
_entity_poly.entity_id
_entity_poly.type
_entity_poly.pdbx_seq_one_letter_code
_entity_poly.pdbx_strand_id
1 'polypeptide(L)'
;MKNRVISMLLMVGMSVLIGCHARSQVQEEPLEPMAQSYRGVLPCADCDGIDTSLFLEKDGTFILREQYQSIPQGPDTFASYGQWRRTADKLVLTDSKGEKRYFRPVGHSLEMLDRQGLPINASFPHQLTETEQPLPNTLMAMKGMYRYMADVATFSDCATGKTFVMEDSAELERQYFRVRNTAGEPVLLVLTAHFAIIPSMEEGQMVKAIIPGNSDKARMSARENCDTQID
;
A
#
# COMPACT_ATOMS: atom_id res chain seq x y z
N MET A 1 -76.11 52.29 -39.26
CA MET A 1 -76.76 51.60 -38.11
C MET A 1 -75.83 50.46 -37.72
N LYS A 2 -75.35 50.23 -36.49
CA LYS A 2 -75.55 50.77 -35.14
C LYS A 2 -74.31 50.35 -34.32
N ASN A 3 -73.97 51.18 -33.33
CA ASN A 3 -72.76 51.18 -32.49
C ASN A 3 -72.59 50.00 -31.51
N ARG A 4 -71.29 49.68 -31.23
CA ARG A 4 -70.54 49.38 -29.98
C ARG A 4 -71.13 48.36 -28.95
N VAL A 5 -70.33 47.52 -28.27
CA VAL A 5 -69.63 47.78 -26.97
C VAL A 5 -69.10 46.41 -26.43
N ILE A 6 -67.77 46.20 -26.18
CA ILE A 6 -66.99 46.09 -24.91
C ILE A 6 -66.90 44.70 -24.21
N SER A 7 -65.65 44.38 -23.78
CA SER A 7 -65.18 43.43 -22.72
C SER A 7 -65.28 41.93 -23.01
N MET A 8 -64.30 41.07 -22.64
CA MET A 8 -63.60 41.04 -21.36
C MET A 8 -62.29 40.21 -21.43
N LEU A 9 -61.35 40.62 -20.58
CA LEU A 9 -60.07 40.01 -20.21
C LEU A 9 -60.11 38.49 -19.99
N LEU A 10 -59.02 37.78 -20.34
CA LEU A 10 -58.07 37.22 -19.35
C LEU A 10 -56.82 36.67 -20.05
N MET A 11 -55.71 37.42 -19.97
CA MET A 11 -54.36 36.85 -20.11
C MET A 11 -54.09 35.98 -18.89
N VAL A 12 -53.92 34.67 -19.08
CA VAL A 12 -53.20 33.84 -18.12
C VAL A 12 -51.80 33.64 -18.69
N GLY A 13 -50.88 34.47 -18.22
CA GLY A 13 -49.45 34.31 -18.47
C GLY A 13 -48.97 33.00 -17.86
N MET A 14 -48.60 32.05 -18.70
CA MET A 14 -47.92 30.85 -18.27
C MET A 14 -46.43 31.19 -18.10
N SER A 15 -46.09 31.61 -16.89
CA SER A 15 -44.70 31.81 -16.46
C SER A 15 -43.98 30.47 -16.51
N VAL A 16 -43.30 30.19 -17.62
CA VAL A 16 -42.32 29.10 -17.69
C VAL A 16 -41.14 29.53 -16.82
N LEU A 17 -41.16 29.13 -15.55
CA LEU A 17 -39.97 29.14 -14.70
C LEU A 17 -38.99 28.14 -15.32
N ILE A 18 -38.16 28.61 -16.24
CA ILE A 18 -36.93 27.93 -16.64
C ILE A 18 -36.03 27.99 -15.41
N GLY A 19 -36.24 27.04 -14.49
CA GLY A 19 -35.32 26.81 -13.39
C GLY A 19 -33.97 26.45 -13.99
N CYS A 20 -32.99 27.33 -13.80
CA CYS A 20 -31.60 27.02 -14.05
C CYS A 20 -31.20 25.84 -13.16
N HIS A 21 -31.36 24.61 -13.67
CA HIS A 21 -30.59 23.49 -13.16
C HIS A 21 -29.14 23.73 -13.58
N ALA A 22 -28.39 24.46 -12.75
CA ALA A 22 -26.95 24.38 -12.71
C ALA A 22 -26.61 22.95 -12.26
N ARG A 23 -26.67 22.01 -13.21
CA ARG A 23 -26.09 20.69 -13.03
C ARG A 23 -24.58 20.93 -13.01
N SER A 24 -24.02 21.12 -11.82
CA SER A 24 -22.58 21.02 -11.61
C SER A 24 -22.18 19.65 -12.13
N GLN A 25 -21.71 19.59 -13.37
CA GLN A 25 -20.98 18.43 -13.83
C GLN A 25 -19.71 18.44 -13.00
N VAL A 26 -19.72 17.66 -11.92
CA VAL A 26 -18.48 17.24 -11.27
C VAL A 26 -17.75 16.51 -12.38
N GLN A 27 -16.81 17.20 -13.01
CA GLN A 27 -15.95 16.62 -14.01
C GLN A 27 -15.05 15.68 -13.23
N GLU A 28 -15.39 14.40 -13.24
CA GLU A 28 -14.53 13.34 -12.73
C GLU A 28 -13.24 13.41 -13.54
N GLU A 29 -12.20 14.02 -12.97
CA GLU A 29 -10.87 13.97 -13.55
C GLU A 29 -10.47 12.49 -13.67
N PRO A 30 -10.05 12.03 -14.86
CA PRO A 30 -9.58 10.67 -15.04
C PRO A 30 -8.46 10.39 -14.06
N LEU A 31 -8.55 9.28 -13.31
CA LEU A 31 -7.48 8.85 -12.43
C LEU A 31 -6.25 8.53 -13.26
N GLU A 32 -5.24 9.39 -13.22
CA GLU A 32 -3.96 9.08 -13.83
C GLU A 32 -3.29 7.88 -13.12
N PRO A 33 -2.67 6.95 -13.88
CA PRO A 33 -1.93 5.84 -13.30
C PRO A 33 -0.88 6.33 -12.31
N MET A 34 -0.77 5.66 -11.16
CA MET A 34 0.33 5.94 -10.24
C MET A 34 1.64 5.41 -10.79
N ALA A 35 2.72 6.12 -10.52
CA ALA A 35 4.06 5.59 -10.65
C ALA A 35 4.24 4.40 -9.70
N GLN A 36 5.13 3.48 -10.05
CA GLN A 36 5.45 2.36 -9.18
C GLN A 36 6.29 2.80 -7.97
N SER A 37 7.13 3.84 -8.12
CA SER A 37 8.07 4.23 -7.07
C SER A 37 8.18 5.74 -6.89
N TYR A 38 8.31 6.14 -5.61
CA TYR A 38 8.44 7.52 -5.18
C TYR A 38 9.57 7.64 -4.14
N ARG A 39 10.25 8.80 -4.12
CA ARG A 39 11.28 9.10 -3.12
C ARG A 39 11.28 10.57 -2.71
N GLY A 40 11.66 10.84 -1.48
CA GLY A 40 11.83 12.20 -0.96
C GLY A 40 12.31 12.19 0.48
N VAL A 41 12.66 13.37 0.99
CA VAL A 41 12.99 13.57 2.41
C VAL A 41 11.77 14.16 3.10
N LEU A 42 11.17 13.39 4.00
CA LEU A 42 10.00 13.83 4.76
C LEU A 42 10.43 14.51 6.07
N PRO A 43 9.64 15.48 6.57
CA PRO A 43 9.95 16.17 7.81
C PRO A 43 10.00 15.23 9.01
N CYS A 44 10.92 15.52 9.93
CA CYS A 44 11.12 14.76 11.15
C CYS A 44 11.05 15.71 12.36
N ALA A 45 10.46 15.25 13.47
CA ALA A 45 10.27 16.11 14.65
C ALA A 45 11.58 16.37 15.41
N ASP A 46 12.46 15.37 15.42
CA ASP A 46 13.65 15.29 16.27
C ASP A 46 14.90 14.84 15.48
N CYS A 47 14.85 14.94 14.15
CA CYS A 47 15.94 14.56 13.26
C CYS A 47 15.98 15.45 12.01
N ASP A 48 17.06 15.37 11.21
CA ASP A 48 17.23 16.28 10.06
C ASP A 48 16.26 16.00 8.91
N GLY A 49 15.67 14.81 8.90
CA GLY A 49 14.70 14.36 7.91
C GLY A 49 14.66 12.85 7.80
N ILE A 50 13.67 12.35 7.05
CA ILE A 50 13.47 10.92 6.81
C ILE A 50 13.59 10.67 5.30
N ASP A 51 14.72 10.10 4.86
CA ASP A 51 14.86 9.63 3.47
C ASP A 51 13.91 8.44 3.26
N THR A 52 12.86 8.71 2.49
CA THR A 52 11.73 7.80 2.33
C THR A 52 11.65 7.31 0.89
N SER A 53 11.57 6.00 0.72
CA SER A 53 11.31 5.34 -0.56
C SER A 53 10.01 4.54 -0.46
N LEU A 54 9.06 4.82 -1.34
CA LEU A 54 7.78 4.12 -1.42
C LEU A 54 7.68 3.37 -2.75
N PHE A 55 7.22 2.13 -2.68
CA PHE A 55 6.91 1.26 -3.81
C PHE A 55 5.44 0.87 -3.75
N LEU A 56 4.71 1.10 -4.84
CA LEU A 56 3.29 0.76 -5.00
C LEU A 56 3.16 -0.31 -6.08
N GLU A 57 2.80 -1.51 -5.65
CA GLU A 57 2.62 -2.64 -6.54
C GLU A 57 1.20 -2.67 -7.10
N LYS A 58 1.07 -3.10 -8.36
CA LYS A 58 -0.23 -3.20 -9.06
C LYS A 58 -1.21 -4.16 -8.37
N ASP A 59 -0.70 -5.08 -7.55
CA ASP A 59 -1.49 -6.05 -6.78
C ASP A 59 -2.16 -5.45 -5.53
N GLY A 60 -1.96 -4.15 -5.27
CA GLY A 60 -2.48 -3.41 -4.11
C GLY A 60 -1.57 -3.46 -2.89
N THR A 61 -0.36 -4.01 -3.00
CA THR A 61 0.63 -4.03 -1.90
C THR A 61 1.64 -2.89 -2.02
N PHE A 62 2.21 -2.45 -0.90
CA PHE A 62 3.28 -1.46 -0.89
C PHE A 62 4.48 -1.93 -0.07
N ILE A 63 5.63 -1.31 -0.34
CA ILE A 63 6.82 -1.38 0.50
C ILE A 63 7.29 0.05 0.76
N LEU A 64 7.52 0.40 2.01
CA LEU A 64 7.98 1.70 2.47
C LEU A 64 9.30 1.51 3.21
N ARG A 65 10.38 2.13 2.72
CA ARG A 65 11.67 2.24 3.41
C ARG A 65 11.80 3.65 3.96
N GLU A 66 12.28 3.76 5.19
CA GLU A 66 12.56 5.02 5.85
C GLU A 66 13.94 4.97 6.50
N GLN A 67 14.79 5.94 6.17
CA GLN A 67 16.05 6.15 6.84
C GLN A 67 16.03 7.52 7.54
N TYR A 68 16.09 7.47 8.87
CA TYR A 68 16.08 8.64 9.72
C TYR A 68 17.50 9.21 9.81
N GLN A 69 17.66 10.47 9.43
CA GLN A 69 18.96 11.12 9.38
C GLN A 69 19.41 11.57 10.77
N SER A 70 20.71 11.49 11.05
CA SER A 70 21.32 12.05 12.26
C SER A 70 20.83 11.46 13.60
N ILE A 71 20.43 10.17 13.64
CA ILE A 71 20.17 9.50 14.92
C ILE A 71 21.50 9.04 15.55
N PRO A 72 21.79 9.42 16.82
CA PRO A 72 23.05 9.07 17.47
C PRO A 72 23.25 7.58 17.79
N GLN A 73 22.18 6.79 17.94
CA GLN A 73 22.24 5.39 18.39
C GLN A 73 21.09 4.54 17.83
N GLY A 74 21.39 3.32 17.35
CA GLY A 74 20.41 2.33 16.86
C GLY A 74 20.41 2.16 15.34
N PRO A 75 19.64 1.19 14.80
CA PRO A 75 19.38 1.14 13.37
C PRO A 75 18.65 2.41 12.94
N ASP A 76 19.12 3.05 11.88
CA ASP A 76 18.54 4.28 11.33
C ASP A 76 17.56 4.00 10.19
N THR A 77 17.57 2.77 9.67
CA THR A 77 16.82 2.36 8.47
C THR A 77 15.82 1.27 8.80
N PHE A 78 14.58 1.51 8.42
CA PHE A 78 13.45 0.61 8.65
C PHE A 78 12.68 0.42 7.35
N ALA A 79 11.99 -0.72 7.24
CA ALA A 79 11.01 -0.91 6.20
C ALA A 79 9.72 -1.49 6.76
N SER A 80 8.63 -1.20 6.06
CA SER A 80 7.30 -1.75 6.29
C SER A 80 6.66 -2.09 4.96
N TYR A 81 5.65 -2.94 5.03
CA TYR A 81 4.86 -3.34 3.87
C TYR A 81 3.41 -3.47 4.30
N GLY A 82 2.51 -3.52 3.33
CA GLY A 82 1.10 -3.74 3.59
C GLY A 82 0.27 -3.50 2.35
N GLN A 83 -0.94 -2.97 2.53
CA GLN A 83 -1.87 -2.70 1.45
C GLN A 83 -2.00 -1.20 1.21
N TRP A 84 -2.16 -0.81 -0.05
CA TRP A 84 -2.50 0.56 -0.40
C TRP A 84 -3.85 0.63 -1.12
N ARG A 85 -4.53 1.76 -0.94
CA ARG A 85 -5.77 2.11 -1.62
C ARG A 85 -5.74 3.56 -2.03
N ARG A 86 -6.34 3.88 -3.18
CA ARG A 86 -6.37 5.24 -3.71
C ARG A 86 -7.79 5.68 -4.08
N THR A 87 -8.08 6.94 -3.81
CA THR A 87 -9.15 7.75 -4.41
C THR A 87 -8.53 8.86 -5.27
N ALA A 88 -9.33 9.74 -5.88
CA ALA A 88 -8.78 10.86 -6.63
C ALA A 88 -7.87 11.76 -5.78
N ASP A 89 -8.26 11.99 -4.53
CA ASP A 89 -7.65 12.96 -3.60
C ASP A 89 -6.68 12.32 -2.58
N LYS A 90 -6.74 11.00 -2.38
CA LYS A 90 -6.07 10.36 -1.25
C LYS A 90 -5.50 8.99 -1.59
N LEU A 91 -4.25 8.78 -1.20
CA LEU A 91 -3.60 7.49 -1.09
C LEU A 91 -3.53 7.11 0.39
N VAL A 92 -3.98 5.90 0.72
CA VAL A 92 -3.92 5.34 2.07
C VAL A 92 -3.03 4.12 2.04
N LEU A 93 -1.96 4.13 2.83
CA LEU A 93 -1.14 2.97 3.12
C LEU A 93 -1.59 2.40 4.46
N THR A 94 -1.84 1.10 4.53
CA THR A 94 -2.13 0.37 5.78
C THR A 94 -1.10 -0.74 5.91
N ASP A 95 -0.16 -0.60 6.85
CA ASP A 95 0.93 -1.54 7.02
C ASP A 95 0.48 -2.88 7.63
N SER A 96 1.40 -3.83 7.75
CA SER A 96 1.14 -5.16 8.30
C SER A 96 0.72 -5.19 9.77
N LYS A 97 0.85 -4.07 10.48
CA LYS A 97 0.40 -3.88 11.87
C LYS A 97 -0.93 -3.12 11.94
N GLY A 98 -1.45 -2.66 10.80
CA GLY A 98 -2.69 -1.88 10.70
C GLY A 98 -2.49 -0.37 10.83
N GLU A 99 -1.25 0.10 10.96
CA GLU A 99 -0.94 1.53 11.02
C GLU A 99 -1.16 2.19 9.67
N LYS A 100 -1.71 3.40 9.69
CA LYS A 100 -2.10 4.12 8.48
C LYS A 100 -1.19 5.30 8.20
N ARG A 101 -0.85 5.46 6.92
CA ARG A 101 -0.27 6.69 6.38
C ARG A 101 -1.09 7.21 5.21
N TYR A 102 -1.06 8.52 5.05
CA TYR A 102 -1.91 9.22 4.11
C TYR A 102 -1.06 10.13 3.23
N PHE A 103 -1.33 10.09 1.93
CA PHE A 103 -0.74 11.01 0.97
C PHE A 103 -1.84 11.57 0.07
N ARG A 104 -1.60 12.74 -0.51
CA ARG A 104 -2.39 13.33 -1.58
C ARG A 104 -1.57 13.30 -2.87
N PRO A 105 -2.07 12.67 -3.95
CA PRO A 105 -1.45 12.80 -5.27
C PRO A 105 -1.51 14.25 -5.76
N VAL A 106 -0.37 14.80 -6.21
CA VAL A 106 -0.25 16.13 -6.80
C VAL A 106 0.70 16.05 -7.99
N GLY A 107 0.14 15.97 -9.21
CA GLY A 107 0.93 15.67 -10.42
C GLY A 107 1.70 14.36 -10.27
N HIS A 108 3.02 14.39 -10.53
CA HIS A 108 3.94 13.26 -10.38
C HIS A 108 4.47 13.06 -8.95
N SER A 109 3.85 13.69 -7.95
CA SER A 109 4.29 13.67 -6.56
C SER A 109 3.20 13.20 -5.60
N LEU A 110 3.63 12.77 -4.42
CA LEU A 110 2.79 12.41 -3.28
C LEU A 110 3.10 13.35 -2.12
N GLU A 111 2.14 14.18 -1.76
CA GLU A 111 2.23 15.07 -0.60
C GLU A 111 1.76 14.35 0.66
N MET A 112 2.59 14.33 1.70
CA MET A 112 2.24 13.73 2.98
C MET A 112 1.06 14.46 3.62
N LEU A 113 0.11 13.70 4.16
CA LEU A 113 -0.97 14.22 4.98
C LEU A 113 -0.73 13.85 6.45
N ASP A 114 -1.45 14.50 7.36
CA ASP A 114 -1.37 14.20 8.79
C ASP A 114 -1.96 12.81 9.12
N ARG A 115 -1.96 12.46 10.41
CA ARG A 115 -2.48 11.17 10.90
C ARG A 115 -3.99 11.01 10.74
N GLN A 116 -4.72 12.09 10.47
CA GLN A 116 -6.16 12.10 10.17
C GLN A 116 -6.41 12.14 8.65
N GLY A 117 -5.37 12.23 7.83
CA GLY A 117 -5.45 12.38 6.39
C GLY A 117 -5.94 13.75 5.96
N LEU A 118 -5.60 14.80 6.73
CA LEU A 118 -5.81 16.21 6.40
C LEU A 118 -4.49 16.86 5.94
N PRO A 119 -4.55 17.97 5.17
CA PRO A 119 -3.36 18.70 4.75
C PRO A 119 -2.54 19.20 5.95
N ILE A 120 -1.23 19.03 5.88
CA ILE A 120 -0.30 19.55 6.89
C ILE A 120 -0.02 21.02 6.57
N ASN A 121 -0.31 21.92 7.51
CA ASN A 121 0.09 23.31 7.39
C ASN A 121 1.57 23.46 7.81
N ALA A 122 2.48 23.14 6.89
CA ALA A 122 3.92 23.23 7.10
C ALA A 122 4.56 24.23 6.14
N SER A 123 5.55 24.97 6.64
CA SER A 123 6.33 25.93 5.85
C SER A 123 7.36 25.27 4.92
N PHE A 124 7.53 23.96 4.99
CA PHE A 124 8.53 23.19 4.24
C PHE A 124 7.88 22.09 3.38
N PRO A 125 8.51 21.71 2.25
CA PRO A 125 8.03 20.64 1.39
C PRO A 125 7.98 19.30 2.14
N HIS A 126 6.91 18.55 1.92
CA HIS A 126 6.68 17.24 2.51
C HIS A 126 6.14 16.29 1.44
N GLN A 127 6.89 16.16 0.35
CA GLN A 127 6.47 15.44 -0.85
C GLN A 127 7.48 14.35 -1.21
N LEU A 128 6.97 13.25 -1.77
CA LEU A 128 7.74 12.24 -2.48
C LEU A 128 7.53 12.43 -3.98
N THR A 129 8.59 12.40 -4.76
CA THR A 129 8.52 12.55 -6.22
C THR A 129 8.69 11.20 -6.89
N GLU A 130 7.98 10.97 -7.99
CA GLU A 130 8.16 9.81 -8.85
C GLU A 130 9.65 9.60 -9.22
N THR A 131 10.10 8.36 -9.16
CA THR A 131 11.48 7.99 -9.48
C THR A 131 11.55 6.51 -9.88
N GLU A 132 12.61 6.10 -10.56
CA GLU A 132 12.93 4.69 -10.79
C GLU A 132 13.95 4.22 -9.74
N GLN A 133 13.58 3.21 -8.94
CA GLN A 133 14.46 2.65 -7.91
C GLN A 133 14.20 1.14 -7.76
N PRO A 134 15.20 0.35 -7.30
CA PRO A 134 15.00 -1.07 -7.01
C PRO A 134 14.28 -1.27 -5.67
N LEU A 135 13.61 -2.41 -5.51
CA LEU A 135 13.01 -2.80 -4.23
C LEU A 135 14.04 -2.73 -3.08
N PRO A 136 13.62 -2.27 -1.89
CA PRO A 136 14.53 -2.17 -0.75
C PRO A 136 14.85 -3.57 -0.22
N ASN A 137 16.10 -3.76 0.20
CA ASN A 137 16.58 -5.00 0.82
C ASN A 137 16.54 -4.96 2.36
N THR A 138 15.94 -3.91 2.93
CA THR A 138 15.80 -3.76 4.38
C THR A 138 14.88 -4.84 4.93
N LEU A 139 15.37 -5.57 5.94
CA LEU A 139 14.63 -6.69 6.54
C LEU A 139 13.41 -6.20 7.33
N MET A 140 12.30 -6.88 7.15
CA MET A 140 11.01 -6.62 7.77
C MET A 140 10.53 -7.88 8.50
N ALA A 141 9.89 -7.71 9.64
CA ALA A 141 9.20 -8.81 10.31
C ALA A 141 7.96 -9.20 9.50
N MET A 142 7.85 -10.48 9.15
CA MET A 142 6.75 -11.05 8.39
C MET A 142 6.12 -12.21 9.15
N LYS A 143 4.80 -12.33 9.06
CA LYS A 143 4.00 -13.41 9.64
C LYS A 143 3.11 -13.98 8.56
N GLY A 144 3.20 -15.27 8.32
CA GLY A 144 2.47 -15.91 7.22
C GLY A 144 2.49 -17.42 7.32
N MET A 145 1.73 -18.03 6.43
CA MET A 145 1.62 -19.48 6.32
C MET A 145 2.66 -19.98 5.31
N TYR A 146 3.68 -20.68 5.82
CA TYR A 146 4.74 -21.29 5.03
C TYR A 146 4.36 -22.71 4.62
N ARG A 147 4.60 -23.05 3.35
CA ARG A 147 4.37 -24.39 2.81
C ARG A 147 5.47 -24.72 1.81
N TYR A 148 6.05 -25.91 1.98
CA TYR A 148 7.04 -26.45 1.07
C TYR A 148 6.54 -27.76 0.45
N MET A 149 6.46 -27.80 -0.88
CA MET A 149 6.01 -28.99 -1.62
C MET A 149 6.54 -28.96 -3.05
N ALA A 150 7.01 -30.11 -3.54
CA ALA A 150 7.56 -30.28 -4.89
C ALA A 150 8.67 -29.26 -5.20
N ASP A 151 9.64 -29.15 -4.29
CA ASP A 151 10.81 -28.26 -4.38
C ASP A 151 10.47 -26.76 -4.50
N VAL A 152 9.28 -26.37 -4.06
CA VAL A 152 8.86 -24.95 -4.04
C VAL A 152 8.39 -24.57 -2.64
N ALA A 153 8.97 -23.50 -2.11
CA ALA A 153 8.52 -22.82 -0.91
C ALA A 153 7.55 -21.69 -1.24
N THR A 154 6.41 -21.65 -0.54
CA THR A 154 5.42 -20.58 -0.65
C THR A 154 5.12 -20.00 0.72
N PHE A 155 4.83 -18.70 0.73
CA PHE A 155 4.48 -17.95 1.92
C PHE A 155 3.22 -17.14 1.66
N SER A 156 2.15 -17.47 2.39
CA SER A 156 0.90 -16.71 2.35
C SER A 156 0.88 -15.72 3.50
N ASP A 157 1.09 -14.45 3.18
CA ASP A 157 1.22 -13.37 4.13
C ASP A 157 -0.09 -13.08 4.88
N CYS A 158 -0.03 -13.03 6.21
CA CYS A 158 -1.22 -12.82 7.04
C CYS A 158 -1.79 -11.40 6.93
N ALA A 159 -0.96 -10.39 6.64
CA ALA A 159 -1.41 -8.99 6.61
C ALA A 159 -2.11 -8.60 5.30
N THR A 160 -1.62 -9.14 4.18
CA THR A 160 -2.09 -8.80 2.83
C THR A 160 -2.95 -9.89 2.21
N GLY A 161 -2.89 -11.12 2.73
CA GLY A 161 -3.53 -12.30 2.15
C GLY A 161 -2.90 -12.75 0.83
N LYS A 162 -1.76 -12.16 0.43
CA LYS A 162 -1.06 -12.51 -0.80
C LYS A 162 -0.13 -13.70 -0.57
N THR A 163 0.01 -14.53 -1.60
CA THR A 163 0.96 -15.64 -1.61
C THR A 163 2.13 -15.30 -2.50
N PHE A 164 3.33 -15.48 -1.96
CA PHE A 164 4.59 -15.28 -2.67
C PHE A 164 5.39 -16.57 -2.69
N VAL A 165 6.20 -16.75 -3.73
CA VAL A 165 7.30 -17.71 -3.68
C VAL A 165 8.34 -17.20 -2.69
N MET A 166 8.95 -18.12 -1.95
CA MET A 166 10.04 -17.81 -1.04
C MET A 166 11.32 -18.40 -1.61
N GLU A 167 12.40 -17.63 -1.57
CA GLU A 167 13.73 -18.12 -1.95
C GLU A 167 14.14 -19.31 -1.09
N ASP A 168 14.84 -20.26 -1.71
CA ASP A 168 15.24 -21.52 -1.08
C ASP A 168 16.07 -21.28 0.20
N SER A 169 15.75 -22.07 1.23
CA SER A 169 16.46 -22.03 2.51
C SER A 169 16.40 -23.40 3.17
N ALA A 170 17.53 -24.10 3.10
CA ALA A 170 17.69 -25.41 3.72
C ALA A 170 17.42 -25.41 5.23
N GLU A 171 17.57 -24.29 5.93
CA GLU A 171 17.19 -24.20 7.35
C GLU A 171 15.68 -24.12 7.54
N LEU A 172 14.97 -23.27 6.77
CA LEU A 172 13.51 -23.18 6.84
C LEU A 172 12.84 -24.49 6.43
N GLU A 173 13.34 -25.14 5.38
CA GLU A 173 12.88 -26.46 4.96
C GLU A 173 13.05 -27.48 6.09
N ARG A 174 14.25 -27.58 6.66
CA ARG A 174 14.52 -28.49 7.79
C ARG A 174 13.61 -28.19 8.98
N GLN A 175 13.33 -26.93 9.31
CA GLN A 175 12.37 -26.55 10.36
C GLN A 175 10.96 -27.03 10.01
N TYR A 176 10.49 -26.77 8.79
CA TYR A 176 9.17 -27.14 8.31
C TYR A 176 8.92 -28.65 8.42
N PHE A 177 9.87 -29.48 8.00
CA PHE A 177 9.77 -30.93 8.12
C PHE A 177 9.76 -31.44 9.56
N ARG A 178 10.29 -30.68 10.54
CA ARG A 178 10.23 -31.04 11.97
C ARG A 178 8.88 -30.73 12.60
N VAL A 179 8.19 -29.68 12.15
CA VAL A 179 6.96 -29.20 12.80
C VAL A 179 5.68 -29.65 12.10
N ARG A 180 5.71 -29.90 10.79
CA ARG A 180 4.51 -30.32 10.04
C ARG A 180 4.05 -31.71 10.47
N ASN A 181 2.74 -31.90 10.52
CA ASN A 181 2.07 -33.17 10.77
C ASN A 181 1.83 -33.95 9.47
N THR A 182 1.31 -33.28 8.44
CA THR A 182 0.99 -33.88 7.14
C THR A 182 1.76 -33.24 5.98
N ALA A 183 1.93 -34.00 4.90
CA ALA A 183 2.67 -33.52 3.74
C ALA A 183 1.92 -32.38 3.04
N GLY A 184 2.63 -31.27 2.80
CA GLY A 184 2.07 -30.12 2.10
C GLY A 184 1.07 -29.30 2.92
N GLU A 185 0.92 -29.53 4.22
CA GLU A 185 0.15 -28.61 5.06
C GLU A 185 0.94 -27.32 5.30
N PRO A 186 0.28 -26.15 5.30
CA PRO A 186 0.93 -24.92 5.70
C PRO A 186 1.16 -24.89 7.23
N VAL A 187 2.28 -24.32 7.66
CA VAL A 187 2.56 -24.01 9.07
C VAL A 187 2.76 -22.51 9.23
N LEU A 188 2.40 -21.96 10.40
CA LEU A 188 2.69 -20.55 10.67
C LEU A 188 4.20 -20.35 10.73
N LEU A 189 4.69 -19.30 10.08
CA LEU A 189 6.08 -18.87 10.08
C LEU A 189 6.15 -17.39 10.44
N VAL A 190 7.01 -17.06 11.40
CA VAL A 190 7.48 -15.70 11.67
C VAL A 190 8.97 -15.62 11.39
N LEU A 191 9.37 -14.65 10.59
CA LEU A 191 10.77 -14.42 10.22
C LEU A 191 11.02 -12.95 9.93
N THR A 192 12.29 -12.59 9.76
CA THR A 192 12.67 -11.35 9.08
C THR A 192 13.00 -11.66 7.62
N ALA A 193 12.54 -10.82 6.69
CA ALA A 193 12.73 -11.01 5.25
C ALA A 193 12.58 -9.69 4.48
N HIS A 194 12.94 -9.68 3.19
CA HIS A 194 12.65 -8.57 2.28
C HIS A 194 12.06 -9.09 0.97
N PHE A 195 11.57 -8.21 0.10
CA PHE A 195 11.09 -8.58 -1.23
C PHE A 195 12.17 -8.34 -2.28
N ALA A 196 12.25 -9.23 -3.27
CA ALA A 196 13.08 -9.06 -4.45
C ALA A 196 12.35 -9.55 -5.70
N ILE A 197 12.82 -9.11 -6.87
CA ILE A 197 12.37 -9.64 -8.16
C ILE A 197 13.40 -10.70 -8.60
N ILE A 198 12.96 -11.95 -8.71
CA ILE A 198 13.82 -13.09 -9.08
C ILE A 198 13.27 -13.80 -10.32
N PRO A 199 14.11 -14.56 -11.05
CA PRO A 199 13.64 -15.45 -12.11
C PRO A 199 12.64 -16.47 -11.55
N SER A 200 11.54 -16.69 -12.27
CA SER A 200 10.58 -17.74 -11.92
C SER A 200 11.02 -19.10 -12.49
N MET A 201 10.31 -20.17 -12.13
CA MET A 201 10.50 -21.49 -12.74
C MET A 201 10.03 -21.54 -14.21
N GLU A 202 9.22 -20.58 -14.65
CA GLU A 202 8.84 -20.41 -16.04
C GLU A 202 9.90 -19.57 -16.75
N GLU A 203 10.48 -20.13 -17.82
CA GLU A 203 11.59 -19.51 -18.54
C GLU A 203 11.23 -18.10 -19.02
N GLY A 204 12.10 -17.13 -18.71
CA GLY A 204 11.94 -15.73 -19.11
C GLY A 204 10.95 -14.91 -18.29
N GLN A 205 10.34 -15.48 -17.24
CA GLN A 205 9.47 -14.73 -16.34
C GLN A 205 10.20 -14.30 -15.07
N MET A 206 9.86 -13.10 -14.58
CA MET A 206 10.33 -12.58 -13.31
C MET A 206 9.16 -12.45 -12.35
N VAL A 207 9.37 -12.81 -11.08
CA VAL A 207 8.33 -12.78 -10.04
C VAL A 207 8.85 -12.08 -8.79
N LYS A 208 7.93 -11.44 -8.07
CA LYS A 208 8.19 -10.90 -6.74
C LYS A 208 8.23 -12.05 -5.74
N ALA A 209 9.35 -12.19 -5.05
CA ALA A 209 9.61 -13.25 -4.07
C ALA A 209 9.97 -12.67 -2.70
N ILE A 210 9.83 -13.51 -1.68
CA ILE A 210 10.32 -13.22 -0.33
C ILE A 210 11.71 -13.84 -0.17
N ILE A 211 12.68 -13.00 0.18
CA ILE A 211 14.04 -13.41 0.48
C ILE A 211 14.20 -13.44 2.01
N PRO A 212 14.34 -14.63 2.62
CA PRO A 212 14.49 -14.74 4.06
C PRO A 212 15.79 -14.07 4.52
N GLY A 213 15.72 -13.41 5.67
CA GLY A 213 16.88 -12.88 6.37
C GLY A 213 17.58 -13.98 7.16
N ASN A 214 17.85 -13.73 8.44
CA ASN A 214 18.44 -14.76 9.30
C ASN A 214 17.40 -15.85 9.64
N SER A 215 17.49 -16.98 8.93
CA SER A 215 16.59 -18.12 9.08
C SER A 215 16.72 -18.85 10.44
N ASP A 216 17.83 -18.69 11.17
CA ASP A 216 18.00 -19.27 12.50
C ASP A 216 17.10 -18.62 13.55
N LYS A 217 16.65 -17.39 13.28
CA LYS A 217 15.72 -16.65 14.14
C LYS A 217 14.25 -16.84 13.73
N ALA A 218 14.00 -17.65 12.69
CA ALA A 218 12.65 -17.97 12.29
C ALA A 218 11.95 -18.84 13.34
N ARG A 219 10.65 -18.63 13.49
CA ARG A 219 9.79 -19.44 14.36
C ARG A 219 8.68 -20.07 13.53
N MET A 220 8.59 -21.39 13.55
CA MET A 220 7.50 -22.13 12.92
C MET A 220 6.59 -22.81 13.94
N SER A 221 5.29 -22.84 13.66
CA SER A 221 4.31 -23.56 14.47
C SER A 221 3.20 -24.15 13.60
N ALA A 222 2.98 -25.46 13.74
CA ALA A 222 1.87 -26.16 13.06
C ALA A 222 0.53 -26.02 13.81
N ARG A 223 0.52 -25.46 15.02
CA ARG A 223 -0.69 -25.31 15.85
C ARG A 223 -1.29 -23.91 15.79
N GLU A 224 -0.50 -22.95 15.33
CA GLU A 224 -0.88 -21.55 15.26
C GLU A 224 -1.26 -21.17 13.83
N ASN A 225 -1.93 -20.04 13.68
CA ASN A 225 -2.37 -19.49 12.40
C ASN A 225 -2.26 -17.95 12.41
N CYS A 226 -2.73 -17.29 11.35
CA CYS A 226 -2.67 -15.84 11.24
C CYS A 226 -3.39 -15.08 12.36
N ASP A 227 -4.44 -15.65 12.95
CA ASP A 227 -5.21 -15.06 14.05
C ASP A 227 -4.53 -15.23 15.40
N THR A 228 -3.50 -16.09 15.48
CA THR A 228 -2.74 -16.27 16.70
C THR A 228 -1.90 -15.02 16.97
N GLN A 229 -2.11 -14.44 18.15
CA GLN A 229 -1.27 -13.38 18.69
C GLN A 229 0.07 -13.99 19.08
N ILE A 230 1.15 -13.40 18.60
CA ILE A 230 2.51 -13.83 18.91
C ILE A 230 3.08 -12.73 19.79
N ASP A 231 3.26 -13.06 21.06
CA ASP A 231 3.93 -12.21 22.05
C ASP A 231 5.41 -11.99 21.71
#